data_AF-A0A4Q5THW8-F1
#
_entry.id   AF-A0A4Q5THW8-F1
#
_cell.length_a   1.000
_cell.length_b   1.000
_cell.length_c   1.000
_cell.angle_alpha   90.00
_cell.angle_beta   90.00
_cell.angle_gamma   90.00
#
_symmetry.space_group_name_H-M   'P 1'
#
loop_
_entity.id
_entity.type
_entity.pdbx_description
1 polymer ?
#
loop_
_entity_poly.entity_id
_entity_poly.type
_entity_poly.pdbx_seq_one_letter_code
_entity_poly.pdbx_strand_id
1 'polypeptide(L)'
;MKIKSLKFLPIPDADVASYLGLKGNQLCMAQSGKYSSRHLNDEVNTKHAHLILTYQQQSAVKVQTPTLKKMARQLASRCKELYQPEGEDLAWHRTRLKKLGAQLQDMREEEQALVDMIKTLDYLLATWPKDKAHRGDRLWAEVQLDKVEKRIKKVDFLAQLHLEGRVIMEQATVHKQETMQQQLSKQLRG
;
A
#
# COMPACT_ATOMS: atom_id res chain seq x y z
N MET A 1 -15.41 0.40 -23.91
CA MET A 1 -14.10 0.49 -23.22
C MET A 1 -13.76 -0.86 -22.63
N LYS A 2 -12.61 -1.47 -22.97
CA LYS A 2 -12.14 -2.70 -22.32
C LYS A 2 -11.53 -2.33 -20.97
N ILE A 3 -12.20 -2.69 -19.88
CA ILE A 3 -11.74 -2.43 -18.51
C ILE A 3 -10.53 -3.33 -18.24
N LYS A 4 -9.34 -2.73 -18.06
CA LYS A 4 -8.12 -3.45 -17.62
C LYS A 4 -8.33 -3.92 -16.17
N SER A 5 -7.74 -5.07 -15.80
CA SER A 5 -8.01 -5.79 -14.54
C SER A 5 -7.79 -4.97 -13.26
N LEU A 6 -8.55 -5.27 -12.18
CA LEU A 6 -8.58 -4.58 -10.87
C LEU A 6 -7.30 -4.73 -10.02
N LYS A 7 -6.15 -5.11 -10.58
CA LYS A 7 -4.89 -5.12 -9.80
C LYS A 7 -4.44 -3.73 -9.29
N PHE A 8 -5.24 -2.69 -9.50
CA PHE A 8 -4.93 -1.29 -9.18
C PHE A 8 -5.46 -0.80 -7.83
N LEU A 9 -6.48 -1.44 -7.23
CA LEU A 9 -7.00 -1.00 -5.93
C LEU A 9 -6.40 -1.83 -4.80
N PRO A 10 -5.87 -1.21 -3.72
CA PRO A 10 -5.35 -1.93 -2.56
C PRO A 10 -6.49 -2.47 -1.67
N ILE A 11 -7.63 -2.88 -2.24
CA ILE A 11 -8.78 -3.48 -1.54
C ILE A 11 -8.97 -4.90 -2.06
N PRO A 12 -9.25 -5.90 -1.20
CA PRO A 12 -9.53 -7.26 -1.65
C PRO A 12 -10.70 -7.29 -2.64
N ASP A 13 -10.57 -8.08 -3.72
CA ASP A 13 -11.63 -8.26 -4.72
C ASP A 13 -12.97 -8.69 -4.10
N ALA A 14 -12.94 -9.41 -2.97
CA ALA A 14 -14.14 -9.80 -2.23
C ALA A 14 -14.92 -8.60 -1.68
N ASP A 15 -14.23 -7.57 -1.16
CA ASP A 15 -14.84 -6.36 -0.62
C ASP A 15 -15.42 -5.49 -1.75
N VAL A 16 -14.74 -5.46 -2.92
CA VAL A 16 -15.25 -4.78 -4.13
C VAL A 16 -16.46 -5.53 -4.70
N ALA A 17 -16.41 -6.86 -4.74
CA ALA A 17 -17.55 -7.67 -5.19
C ALA A 17 -18.76 -7.45 -4.27
N SER A 18 -18.56 -7.42 -2.96
CA SER A 18 -19.63 -7.15 -1.99
C SER A 18 -20.25 -5.77 -2.19
N TYR A 19 -19.44 -4.73 -2.46
CA TYR A 19 -19.96 -3.39 -2.77
C TYR A 19 -20.83 -3.37 -4.01
N LEU A 20 -20.40 -4.08 -5.04
CA LEU A 20 -21.08 -4.20 -6.31
C LEU A 20 -22.29 -5.16 -6.27
N GLY A 21 -22.61 -5.75 -5.12
CA GLY A 21 -23.70 -6.74 -5.00
C GLY A 21 -23.42 -8.05 -5.75
N LEU A 22 -22.15 -8.37 -5.98
CA LEU A 22 -21.69 -9.53 -6.74
C LEU A 22 -21.14 -10.62 -5.82
N LYS A 23 -21.28 -11.89 -6.24
CA LYS A 23 -20.50 -12.99 -5.66
C LYS A 23 -19.04 -12.87 -6.11
N GLY A 24 -18.06 -13.20 -5.24
CA GLY A 24 -16.63 -13.01 -5.52
C GLY A 24 -16.15 -13.50 -6.90
N ASN A 25 -16.69 -14.64 -7.37
CA ASN A 25 -16.32 -15.19 -8.69
C ASN A 25 -16.91 -14.41 -9.88
N GLN A 26 -18.02 -13.67 -9.69
CA GLN A 26 -18.67 -12.89 -10.74
C GLN A 26 -17.85 -11.66 -11.12
N LEU A 27 -17.16 -11.05 -10.15
CA LEU A 27 -16.25 -9.93 -10.41
C LEU A 27 -15.09 -10.38 -11.31
N CYS A 28 -14.39 -11.46 -10.92
CA CYS A 28 -13.30 -12.04 -11.73
C CYS A 28 -13.76 -12.45 -13.14
N MET A 29 -14.95 -13.04 -13.26
CA MET A 29 -15.50 -13.43 -14.56
C MET A 29 -15.80 -12.21 -15.44
N ALA A 30 -16.44 -11.17 -14.89
CA ALA A 30 -16.75 -9.93 -15.59
C ALA A 30 -15.49 -9.21 -16.08
N GLN A 31 -14.39 -9.27 -15.32
CA GLN A 31 -13.12 -8.65 -15.69
C GLN A 31 -12.31 -9.45 -16.70
N SER A 32 -12.43 -10.78 -16.70
CA SER A 32 -11.64 -11.65 -17.57
C SER A 32 -11.94 -11.46 -19.05
N GLY A 33 -13.11 -10.90 -19.39
CA GLY A 33 -13.57 -10.75 -20.78
C GLY A 33 -13.85 -12.08 -21.50
N LYS A 34 -13.59 -13.23 -20.86
CA LYS A 34 -13.76 -14.58 -21.45
C LYS A 34 -15.20 -15.07 -21.43
N TYR A 35 -16.07 -14.45 -20.63
CA TYR A 35 -17.48 -14.81 -20.48
C TYR A 35 -18.36 -13.69 -21.01
N SER A 36 -18.54 -13.65 -22.34
CA SER A 36 -19.32 -12.62 -23.05
C SER A 36 -20.80 -12.59 -22.70
N SER A 37 -21.35 -13.62 -22.06
CA SER A 37 -22.76 -13.71 -21.64
C SER A 37 -23.03 -13.25 -20.22
N ARG A 38 -21.99 -12.89 -19.44
CA ARG A 38 -22.12 -12.46 -18.03
C ARG A 38 -21.71 -11.00 -17.90
N HIS A 39 -22.57 -10.13 -18.43
CA HIS A 39 -22.45 -8.70 -18.20
C HIS A 39 -22.98 -8.35 -16.81
N LEU A 40 -22.28 -7.46 -16.12
CA LEU A 40 -22.83 -6.79 -14.95
C LEU A 40 -24.02 -5.94 -15.41
N ASN A 41 -25.04 -5.77 -14.56
CA ASN A 41 -26.13 -4.86 -14.88
C ASN A 41 -25.60 -3.41 -14.96
N ASP A 42 -26.39 -2.51 -15.58
CA ASP A 42 -25.93 -1.15 -15.87
C ASP A 42 -25.60 -0.34 -14.61
N GLU A 43 -26.34 -0.57 -13.52
CA GLU A 43 -26.08 0.08 -12.24
C GLU A 43 -24.72 -0.35 -11.65
N VAL A 44 -24.43 -1.65 -11.64
CA VAL A 44 -23.16 -2.19 -11.14
C VAL A 44 -22.00 -1.77 -12.03
N ASN A 45 -22.17 -1.76 -13.35
CA ASN A 45 -21.17 -1.24 -14.28
C ASN A 45 -20.87 0.24 -14.02
N THR A 46 -21.91 1.05 -13.76
CA THR A 46 -21.76 2.48 -13.48
C THR A 46 -21.02 2.70 -12.17
N LYS A 47 -21.40 2.00 -11.09
CA LYS A 47 -20.70 2.07 -9.79
C LYS A 47 -19.23 1.65 -9.91
N HIS A 48 -18.97 0.57 -10.65
CA HIS A 48 -17.62 0.08 -10.89
C HIS A 48 -16.78 1.05 -11.73
N ALA A 49 -17.33 1.58 -12.81
CA ALA A 49 -16.66 2.57 -13.66
C ALA A 49 -16.38 3.86 -12.88
N HIS A 50 -17.32 4.32 -12.06
CA HIS A 50 -17.14 5.52 -11.24
C HIS A 50 -16.02 5.35 -10.21
N LEU A 51 -15.94 4.19 -9.56
CA LEU A 51 -14.84 3.86 -8.64
C LEU A 51 -13.48 3.89 -9.34
N ILE A 52 -13.36 3.26 -10.51
CA ILE A 52 -12.11 3.22 -11.29
C ILE A 52 -11.71 4.62 -11.78
N LEU A 53 -12.65 5.37 -12.36
CA LEU A 53 -12.40 6.71 -12.89
C LEU A 53 -11.98 7.67 -11.77
N THR A 54 -12.64 7.58 -10.62
CA THR A 54 -12.29 8.39 -9.46
C THR A 54 -10.87 8.07 -8.97
N TYR A 55 -10.53 6.79 -8.88
CA TYR A 55 -9.18 6.37 -8.51
C TYR A 55 -8.12 6.90 -9.48
N GLN A 56 -8.37 6.79 -10.79
CA GLN A 56 -7.47 7.31 -11.83
C GLN A 56 -7.35 8.84 -11.82
N GLN A 57 -8.41 9.55 -11.48
CA GLN A 57 -8.40 11.01 -11.37
C GLN A 57 -7.67 11.50 -10.12
N GLN A 58 -7.81 10.80 -8.99
CA GLN A 58 -7.26 11.22 -7.70
C GLN A 58 -5.78 10.84 -7.50
N SER A 59 -5.27 9.85 -8.24
CA SER A 59 -3.86 9.44 -8.16
C SER A 59 -2.87 10.52 -8.63
N ALA A 60 -3.33 11.55 -9.36
CA ALA A 60 -2.49 12.68 -9.81
C ALA A 60 -2.67 13.98 -8.99
N VAL A 61 -3.70 14.10 -8.16
CA VAL A 61 -4.05 15.36 -7.48
C VAL A 61 -3.49 15.38 -6.06
N LYS A 62 -2.78 16.47 -5.71
CA LYS A 62 -2.33 16.74 -4.34
C LYS A 62 -3.50 17.25 -3.49
N VAL A 63 -4.46 16.37 -3.18
CA VAL A 63 -5.50 16.68 -2.19
C VAL A 63 -4.94 16.42 -0.80
N GLN A 64 -4.81 17.47 0.03
CA GLN A 64 -4.52 17.28 1.45
C GLN A 64 -5.79 16.81 2.15
N THR A 65 -5.99 15.50 2.25
CA THR A 65 -7.19 14.98 2.91
C THR A 65 -7.09 15.06 4.44
N PRO A 66 -8.23 15.22 5.16
CA PRO A 66 -8.25 15.28 6.63
C PRO A 66 -7.64 14.03 7.27
N THR A 67 -7.90 12.88 6.66
CA THR A 67 -7.40 11.57 7.07
C THR A 67 -5.87 11.49 7.01
N LEU A 68 -5.28 11.92 5.90
CA LEU A 68 -3.82 11.99 5.75
C LEU A 68 -3.17 12.95 6.76
N LYS A 69 -3.81 14.10 7.06
CA LYS A 69 -3.31 15.04 8.09
C LYS A 69 -3.30 14.43 9.48
N LYS A 70 -4.35 13.70 9.85
CA LYS A 70 -4.45 12.99 11.14
C LYS A 70 -3.37 11.93 11.26
N MET A 71 -3.12 11.17 10.19
CA MET A 71 -2.10 10.14 10.17
C MET A 71 -0.69 10.73 10.32
N ALA A 72 -0.33 11.77 9.56
CA ALA A 72 1.00 12.38 9.64
C ALA A 72 1.39 12.79 11.07
N ARG A 73 0.41 13.25 11.88
CA ARG A 73 0.64 13.58 13.31
C ARG A 73 0.92 12.34 14.16
N GLN A 74 0.22 11.23 13.94
CA GLN A 74 0.43 9.98 14.66
C GLN A 74 1.79 9.33 14.32
N LEU A 75 2.28 9.58 13.11
CA LEU A 75 3.59 9.09 12.67
C LEU A 75 4.72 9.85 13.37
N ALA A 76 4.67 11.19 13.40
CA ALA A 76 5.70 11.99 14.05
C ALA A 76 5.98 11.60 15.52
N SER A 77 4.97 11.13 16.27
CA SER A 77 5.13 10.69 17.66
C SER A 77 5.86 9.35 17.80
N ARG A 78 5.55 8.36 16.95
CA ARG A 78 6.12 7.00 17.06
C ARG A 78 7.56 6.90 16.53
N CYS A 79 8.02 7.86 15.70
CA CYS A 79 9.42 8.00 15.27
C CYS A 79 10.42 7.94 16.45
N LYS A 80 10.03 8.48 17.61
CA LYS A 80 10.96 8.68 18.73
C LYS A 80 11.28 7.42 19.52
N GLU A 81 10.51 6.33 19.36
CA GLU A 81 10.53 5.20 20.28
C GLU A 81 11.22 3.93 19.74
N LEU A 82 11.49 3.83 18.43
CA LEU A 82 11.65 2.52 17.78
C LEU A 82 13.09 2.07 17.43
N TYR A 83 14.15 2.85 17.69
CA TYR A 83 15.49 2.47 17.21
C TYR A 83 16.31 1.64 18.21
N GLN A 84 16.63 0.39 17.86
CA GLN A 84 17.69 -0.42 18.51
C GLN A 84 18.43 -1.31 17.49
N PRO A 85 19.79 -1.33 17.48
CA PRO A 85 20.59 -2.20 16.62
C PRO A 85 20.97 -3.52 17.30
N GLU A 86 21.02 -4.62 16.53
CA GLU A 86 21.49 -5.96 16.93
C GLU A 86 22.64 -6.42 16.01
N GLY A 87 23.56 -7.26 16.53
CA GLY A 87 24.79 -7.68 15.86
C GLY A 87 24.87 -9.18 15.54
N GLU A 88 25.22 -9.52 14.29
CA GLU A 88 25.35 -10.90 13.78
C GLU A 88 26.51 -11.01 12.72
N ASP A 89 26.52 -12.03 11.85
CA ASP A 89 27.65 -12.44 10.96
C ASP A 89 27.54 -11.95 9.49
N LEU A 90 28.65 -11.82 8.74
CA LEU A 90 28.77 -11.10 7.44
C LEU A 90 27.90 -11.66 6.30
N ALA A 91 27.94 -12.98 6.08
CA ALA A 91 27.19 -13.61 4.98
C ALA A 91 25.68 -13.50 5.20
N TRP A 92 25.29 -13.58 6.47
CA TRP A 92 23.95 -13.32 6.93
C TRP A 92 23.58 -11.84 6.71
N HIS A 93 24.48 -10.90 7.04
CA HIS A 93 24.23 -9.47 6.84
C HIS A 93 23.99 -9.09 5.38
N ARG A 94 24.74 -9.66 4.44
CA ARG A 94 24.52 -9.44 2.99
C ARG A 94 23.16 -9.96 2.51
N THR A 95 22.74 -11.13 3.01
CA THR A 95 21.43 -11.72 2.65
C THR A 95 20.28 -10.94 3.28
N ARG A 96 20.45 -10.53 4.54
CA ARG A 96 19.50 -9.69 5.26
C ARG A 96 19.36 -8.33 4.61
N LEU A 97 20.46 -7.70 4.16
CA LEU A 97 20.42 -6.44 3.43
C LEU A 97 19.55 -6.50 2.17
N LYS A 98 19.71 -7.55 1.35
CA LYS A 98 18.88 -7.74 0.14
C LYS A 98 17.40 -7.91 0.50
N LYS A 99 17.09 -8.70 1.54
CA LYS A 99 15.72 -8.91 2.01
C LYS A 99 15.10 -7.63 2.56
N LEU A 100 15.83 -6.90 3.40
CA LEU A 100 15.39 -5.62 3.97
C LEU A 100 15.16 -4.58 2.87
N GLY A 101 16.06 -4.50 1.87
CA GLY A 101 15.90 -3.60 0.73
C GLY A 101 14.67 -3.90 -0.13
N ALA A 102 14.41 -5.18 -0.42
CA ALA A 102 13.20 -5.61 -1.14
C ALA A 102 11.93 -5.30 -0.33
N GLN A 103 11.94 -5.63 0.97
CA GLN A 103 10.83 -5.33 1.87
C GLN A 103 10.54 -3.82 1.96
N LEU A 104 11.59 -2.99 1.90
CA LEU A 104 11.45 -1.53 1.93
C LEU A 104 10.79 -0.99 0.68
N GLN A 105 11.16 -1.53 -0.47
CA GLN A 105 10.54 -1.18 -1.75
C GLN A 105 9.07 -1.60 -1.78
N ASP A 106 8.76 -2.84 -1.36
CA ASP A 106 7.39 -3.35 -1.28
C ASP A 106 6.53 -2.47 -0.35
N MET A 107 7.08 -2.06 0.81
CA MET A 107 6.39 -1.17 1.75
C MET A 107 6.10 0.21 1.17
N ARG A 108 7.05 0.79 0.40
CA ARG A 108 6.84 2.09 -0.27
C ARG A 108 5.76 2.01 -1.34
N GLU A 109 5.77 0.95 -2.13
CA GLU A 109 4.74 0.70 -3.15
C GLU A 109 3.36 0.49 -2.52
N GLU A 110 3.28 -0.26 -1.41
CA GLU A 110 2.03 -0.46 -0.67
C GLU A 110 1.55 0.85 -0.02
N GLU A 111 2.43 1.65 0.59
CA GLU A 111 2.05 2.94 1.19
C GLU A 111 1.49 3.89 0.12
N GLN A 112 2.15 4.01 -1.02
CA GLN A 112 1.68 4.87 -2.11
C GLN A 112 0.29 4.44 -2.60
N ALA A 113 0.06 3.14 -2.80
CA ALA A 113 -1.24 2.63 -3.19
C ALA A 113 -2.33 2.93 -2.14
N LEU A 114 -2.01 2.75 -0.84
CA LEU A 114 -2.95 3.04 0.25
C LEU A 114 -3.26 4.53 0.35
N VAL A 115 -2.29 5.41 0.15
CA VAL A 115 -2.49 6.88 0.12
C VAL A 115 -3.43 7.29 -1.00
N ASP A 116 -3.25 6.74 -2.21
CA ASP A 116 -4.12 7.06 -3.35
C ASP A 116 -5.54 6.53 -3.14
N MET A 117 -5.69 5.40 -2.44
CA MET A 117 -7.00 4.90 -2.03
C MET A 117 -7.69 5.82 -1.01
N ILE A 118 -6.96 6.33 -0.01
CA ILE A 118 -7.52 7.29 0.96
C ILE A 118 -8.08 8.51 0.23
N LYS A 119 -7.32 9.09 -0.72
CA LYS A 119 -7.80 10.22 -1.54
C LYS A 119 -9.07 9.88 -2.32
N THR A 120 -9.11 8.69 -2.89
CA THR A 120 -10.25 8.20 -3.68
C THR A 120 -11.50 8.09 -2.82
N LEU A 121 -11.39 7.45 -1.65
CA LEU A 121 -12.51 7.27 -0.72
C LEU A 121 -12.97 8.61 -0.12
N ASP A 122 -12.04 9.47 0.29
CA ASP A 122 -12.34 10.81 0.79
C ASP A 122 -13.09 11.63 -0.28
N TYR A 123 -12.68 11.52 -1.55
CA TYR A 123 -13.38 12.17 -2.66
C TYR A 123 -14.79 11.60 -2.87
N LEU A 124 -14.96 10.27 -2.91
CA LEU A 124 -16.29 9.65 -3.04
C LEU A 124 -17.23 10.08 -1.90
N LEU A 125 -16.73 10.14 -0.66
CA LEU A 125 -17.51 10.60 0.49
C LEU A 125 -17.88 12.09 0.41
N ALA A 126 -17.04 12.89 -0.25
CA ALA A 126 -17.29 14.31 -0.48
C ALA A 126 -18.27 14.55 -1.64
N THR A 127 -18.24 13.74 -2.69
CA THR A 127 -19.08 13.90 -3.89
C THR A 127 -20.43 13.23 -3.80
N TRP A 128 -20.55 12.11 -3.07
CA TRP A 128 -21.84 11.43 -2.95
C TRP A 128 -22.85 12.22 -2.13
N PRO A 129 -24.12 12.34 -2.58
CA PRO A 129 -25.19 12.95 -1.81
C PRO A 129 -25.36 12.30 -0.44
N LYS A 130 -25.84 13.08 0.55
CA LYS A 130 -26.16 12.57 1.90
C LYS A 130 -27.58 12.00 2.00
N ASP A 131 -28.16 11.58 0.88
CA ASP A 131 -29.52 11.07 0.82
C ASP A 131 -29.61 9.59 1.21
N LYS A 132 -30.84 9.06 1.31
CA LYS A 132 -31.06 7.64 1.65
C LYS A 132 -30.55 6.70 0.55
N ALA A 133 -30.54 7.13 -0.71
CA ALA A 133 -30.14 6.30 -1.83
C ALA A 133 -28.64 5.96 -1.81
N HIS A 134 -27.80 6.91 -1.38
CA HIS A 134 -26.33 6.76 -1.36
C HIS A 134 -25.79 6.36 0.02
N ARG A 135 -26.68 6.15 1.01
CA ARG A 135 -26.28 5.79 2.38
C ARG A 135 -25.43 4.51 2.42
N GLY A 136 -25.79 3.51 1.62
CA GLY A 136 -25.04 2.25 1.52
C GLY A 136 -23.65 2.44 0.94
N ASP A 137 -23.53 3.22 -0.14
CA ASP A 137 -22.26 3.49 -0.81
C ASP A 137 -21.32 4.30 0.10
N ARG A 138 -21.85 5.31 0.81
CA ARG A 138 -21.10 6.09 1.81
C ARG A 138 -20.62 5.24 2.97
N LEU A 139 -21.49 4.39 3.54
CA LEU A 139 -21.12 3.50 4.63
C LEU A 139 -20.01 2.53 4.20
N TRP A 140 -20.10 1.99 2.99
CA TRP A 140 -19.03 1.16 2.45
C TRP A 140 -17.72 1.92 2.36
N ALA A 141 -17.72 3.15 1.81
CA ALA A 141 -16.50 3.95 1.70
C ALA A 141 -15.90 4.30 3.07
N GLU A 142 -16.72 4.59 4.09
CA GLU A 142 -16.27 4.79 5.47
C GLU A 142 -15.63 3.52 6.07
N VAL A 143 -16.22 2.35 5.85
CA VAL A 143 -15.67 1.05 6.30
C VAL A 143 -14.34 0.76 5.60
N GLN A 144 -14.23 1.04 4.29
CA GLN A 144 -12.97 0.87 3.58
C GLN A 144 -11.92 1.86 4.05
N LEU A 145 -12.30 3.10 4.37
CA LEU A 145 -11.38 4.11 4.91
C LEU A 145 -10.77 3.62 6.23
N ASP A 146 -11.57 3.09 7.16
CA ASP A 146 -11.08 2.52 8.43
C ASP A 146 -10.14 1.32 8.21
N LYS A 147 -10.46 0.42 7.26
CA LYS A 147 -9.59 -0.70 6.90
C LYS A 147 -8.25 -0.22 6.33
N VAL A 148 -8.28 0.75 5.42
CA VAL A 148 -7.09 1.32 4.78
C VAL A 148 -6.25 2.07 5.81
N GLU A 149 -6.86 2.87 6.68
CA GLU A 149 -6.21 3.55 7.82
C GLU A 149 -5.49 2.57 8.76
N LYS A 150 -6.07 1.38 9.00
CA LYS A 150 -5.42 0.34 9.82
C LYS A 150 -4.25 -0.32 9.09
N ARG A 151 -4.33 -0.51 7.78
CA ARG A 151 -3.27 -1.13 6.98
C ARG A 151 -2.08 -0.21 6.80
N ILE A 152 -2.33 1.05 6.47
CA ILE A 152 -1.27 2.03 6.24
C ILE A 152 -0.43 2.27 7.49
N LYS A 153 -1.00 2.14 8.70
CA LYS A 153 -0.25 2.14 9.98
C LYS A 153 0.75 0.98 10.15
N LYS A 154 0.69 -0.05 9.31
CA LYS A 154 1.63 -1.19 9.33
C LYS A 154 2.77 -1.03 8.33
N VAL A 155 2.57 -0.25 7.29
CA VAL A 155 3.55 0.05 6.22
C VAL A 155 3.93 1.53 6.21
N ASP A 156 3.68 2.20 7.34
CA ASP A 156 3.81 3.63 7.45
C ASP A 156 5.25 4.11 7.30
N PHE A 157 5.40 5.41 7.03
CA PHE A 157 6.69 6.13 7.03
C PHE A 157 7.64 5.73 8.16
N LEU A 158 7.15 5.34 9.33
CA LEU A 158 7.98 4.94 10.46
C LEU A 158 8.52 3.55 10.35
N ALA A 159 7.67 2.61 9.97
CA ALA A 159 8.09 1.25 9.68
C ALA A 159 9.10 1.28 8.52
N GLN A 160 8.89 2.17 7.54
CA GLN A 160 9.86 2.43 6.47
C GLN A 160 11.15 3.05 7.00
N LEU A 161 11.11 4.16 7.76
CA LEU A 161 12.29 4.83 8.31
C LEU A 161 13.11 3.92 9.23
N HIS A 162 12.44 3.09 10.04
CA HIS A 162 13.09 2.09 10.87
C HIS A 162 13.77 1.01 10.02
N LEU A 163 13.11 0.57 8.94
CA LEU A 163 13.70 -0.37 8.00
C LEU A 163 14.86 0.28 7.20
N GLU A 164 14.77 1.56 6.84
CA GLU A 164 15.84 2.34 6.21
C GLU A 164 17.04 2.45 7.15
N GLY A 165 16.81 2.78 8.43
CA GLY A 165 17.84 2.80 9.45
C GLY A 165 18.52 1.44 9.61
N ARG A 166 17.74 0.36 9.62
CA ARG A 166 18.28 -1.01 9.61
C ARG A 166 19.10 -1.29 8.35
N VAL A 167 18.64 -0.88 7.17
CA VAL A 167 19.38 -1.02 5.91
C VAL A 167 20.71 -0.27 5.95
N ILE A 168 20.73 0.99 6.40
CA ILE A 168 21.95 1.82 6.51
C ILE A 168 22.96 1.20 7.48
N MET A 169 22.49 0.75 8.64
CA MET A 169 23.33 0.08 9.64
C MET A 169 23.89 -1.25 9.14
N GLU A 170 23.07 -2.01 8.42
CA GLU A 170 23.48 -3.27 7.82
C GLU A 170 24.53 -3.04 6.73
N GLN A 171 24.36 -2.01 5.88
CA GLN A 171 25.35 -1.59 4.89
C GLN A 171 26.67 -1.20 5.55
N ALA A 172 26.64 -0.42 6.62
CA ALA A 172 27.82 -0.02 7.37
C ALA A 172 28.54 -1.22 7.99
N THR A 173 27.78 -2.19 8.51
CA THR A 173 28.32 -3.43 9.10
C THR A 173 29.00 -4.31 8.05
N VAL A 174 28.35 -4.52 6.91
CA VAL A 174 28.92 -5.24 5.77
C VAL A 174 30.21 -4.56 5.30
N HIS A 175 30.19 -3.25 5.10
CA HIS A 175 31.37 -2.50 4.65
C HIS A 175 32.55 -2.62 5.62
N LYS A 176 32.30 -2.52 6.94
CA LYS A 176 33.33 -2.67 7.97
C LYS A 176 33.94 -4.07 7.97
N GLN A 177 33.11 -5.11 7.89
CA GLN A 177 33.57 -6.50 7.86
C GLN A 177 34.33 -6.84 6.57
N GLU A 178 33.91 -6.33 5.42
CA GLU A 178 34.64 -6.45 4.15
C GLU A 178 36.02 -5.80 4.21
N THR A 179 36.10 -4.60 4.81
CA THR A 179 37.38 -3.89 4.97
C THR A 179 38.34 -4.65 5.88
N MET A 180 37.86 -5.23 6.98
CA MET A 180 38.68 -6.09 7.85
C MET A 180 39.17 -7.35 7.13
N GLN A 181 38.32 -8.03 6.36
CA GLN A 181 38.74 -9.20 5.57
C GLN A 181 39.81 -8.84 4.52
N GLN A 182 39.70 -7.67 3.89
CA GLN A 182 40.69 -7.19 2.93
C GLN A 182 42.04 -6.86 3.60
N GLN A 183 42.03 -6.29 4.81
CA GLN A 183 43.25 -6.02 5.57
C GLN A 183 43.96 -7.31 6.02
N LEU A 184 43.20 -8.26 6.58
CA LEU A 184 43.73 -9.58 6.99
C LEU A 184 44.31 -10.36 5.80
N SER A 185 43.62 -10.38 4.66
CA SER A 185 44.12 -11.06 3.46
C SER A 185 45.37 -10.42 2.85
N LYS A 186 45.55 -9.09 3.01
CA LYS A 186 46.80 -8.41 2.64
C LYS A 186 47.94 -8.75 3.59
N GLN A 187 47.69 -8.81 4.89
CA GLN A 187 48.69 -9.19 5.90
C GLN A 187 49.14 -10.65 5.79
N LEU A 188 48.27 -11.56 5.36
CA LEU A 188 48.58 -12.98 5.18
C LEU A 188 49.31 -13.30 3.85
N ARG A 189 49.36 -12.34 2.91
CA ARG A 189 50.02 -12.49 1.61
C ARG A 189 51.35 -11.74 1.51
N GLY A 190 51.66 -10.87 2.47
CA GLY A 190 52.96 -10.20 2.61
C GLY A 190 53.83 -10.95 3.60
#